data_AF-A0AAE3EF38-F1
#
_entry.id   AF-A0AAE3EF38-F1
#
_cell.length_a   1.000
_cell.length_b   1.000
_cell.length_c   1.000
_cell.angle_alpha   90.00
_cell.angle_beta   90.00
_cell.angle_gamma   90.00
#
_symmetry.space_group_name_H-M   'P 1'
#
loop_
_entity.id
_entity.type
_entity.pdbx_description
1 polymer ?
#
loop_
_entity_poly.entity_id
_entity_poly.type
_entity_poly.pdbx_seq_one_letter_code
_entity_poly.pdbx_strand_id
1 'polypeptide(L)'
;MTNIYVGQSALRVSARTGTALADIAECEIRYEKPDGTRGQWAAFVSDAERGVVSYDLLGNELDLPGWWRFWVFVTFDDERSAFGDAVKIFVKEEGR
;
A
#
# COMPACT_ATOMS: atom_id res chain seq x y z
N MET A 1 7.22 13.65 10.74
CA MET A 1 6.99 12.22 11.04
C MET A 1 5.50 12.03 11.22
N THR A 2 4.86 11.33 10.28
CA THR A 2 3.43 11.03 10.34
C THR A 2 3.27 9.71 11.06
N ASN A 3 2.69 9.71 12.26
CA ASN A 3 2.34 8.47 12.94
C ASN A 3 1.08 7.89 12.29
N ILE A 4 1.06 6.58 12.04
CA ILE A 4 -0.11 5.84 11.56
C ILE A 4 -0.73 5.12 12.75
N TYR A 5 -2.06 5.19 12.86
CA TYR A 5 -2.79 4.58 13.97
C TYR A 5 -3.76 3.49 13.49
N VAL A 6 -4.01 2.51 14.36
CA VAL A 6 -5.05 1.49 14.18
C VAL A 6 -6.41 2.18 14.03
N GLY A 7 -7.24 1.71 13.10
CA GLY A 7 -8.59 2.23 12.92
C GLY A 7 -8.69 3.55 12.14
N GLN A 8 -7.57 4.08 11.62
CA GLN A 8 -7.55 5.38 10.95
C GLN A 8 -8.19 5.31 9.55
N SER A 9 -9.29 6.02 9.36
CA SER A 9 -10.04 6.11 8.08
C SER A 9 -9.68 7.33 7.24
N ALA A 10 -8.99 8.31 7.80
CA ALA A 10 -8.50 9.49 7.07
C ALA A 10 -7.02 9.30 6.69
N LEU A 11 -6.69 8.17 6.04
CA LEU A 11 -5.33 7.82 5.66
C LEU A 11 -5.27 7.31 4.22
N ARG A 12 -4.41 7.94 3.43
CA ARG A 12 -4.06 7.47 2.09
C ARG A 12 -2.67 6.85 2.11
N VAL A 13 -2.58 5.61 1.67
CA VAL A 13 -1.29 4.95 1.41
C VAL A 13 -0.95 5.20 -0.04
N SER A 14 0.14 5.95 -0.28
CA SER A 14 0.66 6.19 -1.62
C SER A 14 2.06 5.62 -1.73
N ALA A 15 2.32 4.92 -2.82
CA ALA A 15 3.62 4.34 -3.10
C ALA A 15 4.06 4.69 -4.51
N ARG A 16 5.36 4.94 -4.65
CA ARG A 16 5.98 5.29 -5.93
C ARG A 16 6.76 4.09 -6.43
N THR A 17 6.43 3.63 -7.63
CA THR A 17 7.04 2.46 -8.29
C THR A 17 8.37 2.80 -8.97
N GLY A 18 8.65 4.08 -9.21
CA GLY A 18 9.90 4.54 -9.84
C GLY A 18 9.94 4.39 -11.37
N THR A 19 8.89 3.80 -11.95
CA THR A 19 8.71 3.65 -13.40
C THR A 19 7.39 4.28 -13.82
N ALA A 20 7.35 4.87 -15.00
CA ALA A 20 6.11 5.36 -15.58
C ALA A 20 5.11 4.20 -15.71
N LEU A 21 3.91 4.41 -15.21
CA LEU A 21 2.84 3.41 -15.16
C LEU A 21 1.93 3.56 -16.37
N ALA A 22 2.53 3.72 -17.55
CA ALA A 22 1.82 3.57 -18.82
C ALA A 22 1.60 2.06 -19.06
N ASP A 23 0.39 1.67 -19.47
CA ASP A 23 0.02 0.30 -19.83
C ASP A 23 -0.11 -0.70 -18.64
N ILE A 24 -0.75 -0.25 -17.55
CA ILE A 24 -1.10 -1.10 -16.41
C ILE A 24 -2.51 -1.64 -16.54
N ALA A 25 -2.61 -2.96 -16.44
CA ALA A 25 -3.88 -3.65 -16.29
C ALA A 25 -4.39 -3.55 -14.85
N GLU A 26 -3.54 -3.87 -13.87
CA GLU A 26 -3.92 -3.94 -12.46
C GLU A 26 -2.81 -3.42 -11.54
N CYS A 27 -3.19 -2.74 -10.47
CA CYS A 27 -2.26 -2.32 -9.42
C CYS A 27 -2.81 -2.62 -8.03
N GLU A 28 -1.95 -3.16 -7.18
CA GLU A 28 -2.29 -3.62 -5.84
C GLU A 28 -1.25 -3.13 -4.84
N ILE A 29 -1.70 -2.76 -3.66
CA ILE A 29 -0.83 -2.59 -2.49
C ILE A 29 -0.96 -3.83 -1.64
N ARG A 30 0.11 -4.62 -1.60
CA ARG A 30 0.20 -5.81 -0.75
C ARG A 30 0.73 -5.43 0.61
N TYR A 31 0.24 -6.15 1.62
CA TYR A 31 0.63 -5.91 3.00
C TYR A 31 0.84 -7.22 3.76
N GLU A 32 1.71 -7.14 4.76
CA GLU A 32 1.90 -8.15 5.78
C GLU A 32 1.65 -7.50 7.15
N LYS A 33 0.68 -8.06 7.85
CA LYS A 33 0.30 -7.68 9.21
C LYS A 33 1.36 -8.12 10.22
N PRO A 34 1.35 -7.55 11.44
CA PRO A 34 2.28 -7.93 12.51
C PRO A 34 2.17 -9.40 12.95
N ASP A 35 1.00 -10.01 12.77
CA ASP A 35 0.74 -11.43 13.06
C ASP A 35 1.26 -12.39 11.96
N GLY A 36 1.79 -11.84 10.86
CA GLY A 36 2.26 -12.59 9.69
C GLY A 36 1.18 -12.83 8.62
N THR A 37 -0.06 -12.40 8.85
CA THR A 37 -1.14 -12.49 7.86
C THR A 37 -0.83 -11.57 6.68
N ARG A 38 -0.96 -12.08 5.46
CA ARG A 38 -0.77 -11.30 4.23
C ARG A 38 -2.10 -10.99 3.58
N GLY A 39 -2.18 -9.83 2.96
CA GLY A 39 -3.34 -9.43 2.17
C GLY A 39 -2.93 -8.47 1.05
N GLN A 40 -3.93 -8.04 0.30
CA GLN A 40 -3.76 -7.10 -0.79
C GLN A 40 -4.97 -6.16 -0.87
N TRP A 41 -4.69 -4.91 -1.22
CA TRP A 41 -5.67 -3.89 -1.52
C TRP A 41 -5.60 -3.55 -3.00
N ALA A 42 -6.75 -3.56 -3.67
CA ALA A 42 -6.86 -3.06 -5.04
C ALA A 42 -6.63 -1.55 -5.03
N ALA A 43 -5.45 -1.13 -5.47
CA ALA A 43 -5.04 0.26 -5.50
C ALA A 43 -5.45 0.90 -6.83
N PHE A 44 -5.32 2.21 -6.92
CA PHE A 44 -5.52 2.95 -8.17
C PHE A 44 -4.30 3.81 -8.48
N VAL A 45 -4.02 3.98 -9.78
CA VAL A 45 -2.95 4.87 -10.24
C VAL A 45 -3.40 6.31 -10.02
N SER A 46 -2.70 7.02 -9.13
CA SER A 46 -2.97 8.44 -8.85
C SER A 46 -2.19 9.37 -9.78
N ASP A 47 -1.01 8.94 -10.22
CA ASP A 47 -0.14 9.70 -11.14
C ASP A 47 0.64 8.70 -12.00
N ALA A 48 0.24 8.53 -13.26
CA ALA A 48 0.84 7.56 -14.16
C ALA A 48 2.27 7.98 -14.60
N GLU A 49 2.51 9.27 -14.79
CA GLU A 49 3.82 9.78 -15.23
C GLU A 49 4.89 9.61 -14.14
N ARG A 50 4.52 9.88 -12.88
CA ARG A 50 5.43 9.73 -11.74
C ARG A 50 5.46 8.32 -11.16
N GLY A 51 4.55 7.48 -11.61
CA GLY A 51 4.37 6.12 -11.16
C GLY A 51 3.89 6.03 -9.71
N VAL A 52 2.86 6.80 -9.36
CA VAL A 52 2.28 6.80 -8.02
C VAL A 52 0.98 6.01 -8.02
N VAL A 53 0.94 4.95 -7.21
CA VAL A 53 -0.27 4.22 -6.86
C VAL A 53 -0.73 4.64 -5.48
N SER A 54 -2.04 4.74 -5.28
CA SER A 54 -2.61 5.04 -3.96
C SER A 54 -3.78 4.14 -3.63
N TYR A 55 -3.99 3.99 -2.34
CA TYR A 55 -5.16 3.36 -1.76
C TYR A 55 -5.64 4.20 -0.58
N ASP A 56 -6.94 4.45 -0.53
CA ASP A 56 -7.60 5.14 0.58
C ASP A 56 -8.10 4.10 1.56
N LEU A 57 -7.60 4.16 2.79
CA LEU A 57 -8.03 3.26 3.87
C LEU A 57 -9.39 3.70 4.40
N LEU A 58 -10.32 2.77 4.52
CA LEU A 58 -11.68 3.03 5.00
C LEU A 58 -11.82 2.90 6.52
N GLY A 59 -10.78 2.44 7.20
CA GLY A 59 -10.60 2.49 8.66
C GLY A 59 -10.66 1.13 9.35
N ASN A 60 -10.96 0.06 8.63
CA ASN A 60 -11.03 -1.29 9.19
C ASN A 60 -9.91 -2.21 8.69
N GLU A 61 -9.04 -1.72 7.82
CA GLU A 61 -7.98 -2.51 7.20
C GLU A 61 -6.69 -2.55 8.03
N LEU A 62 -6.42 -1.50 8.83
CA LEU A 62 -5.33 -1.47 9.82
C LEU A 62 -5.89 -1.81 11.20
N ASP A 63 -6.10 -3.12 11.43
CA ASP A 63 -6.77 -3.66 12.61
C ASP A 63 -5.83 -4.04 13.77
N LEU A 64 -4.53 -4.15 13.50
CA LEU A 64 -3.53 -4.59 14.47
C LEU A 64 -2.44 -3.54 14.70
N PRO A 65 -2.09 -3.21 15.95
CA PRO A 65 -0.91 -2.41 16.23
C PRO A 65 0.36 -3.24 16.03
N GLY A 66 1.43 -2.60 15.59
CA GLY A 66 2.74 -3.23 15.42
C GLY A 66 3.39 -2.89 14.08
N TRP A 67 4.35 -3.72 13.70
CA TRP A 67 5.09 -3.54 12.46
C TRP A 67 4.35 -4.15 11.27
N TRP A 68 3.90 -3.29 10.38
CA TRP A 68 3.34 -3.67 9.09
C TRP A 68 4.40 -3.56 8.00
N ARG A 69 4.29 -4.41 6.98
CA ARG A 69 5.07 -4.27 5.75
C ARG A 69 4.12 -4.00 4.61
N PHE A 70 4.47 -3.05 3.75
CA PHE A 70 3.71 -2.70 2.56
C PHE A 70 4.61 -2.73 1.34
N TRP A 71 4.13 -3.25 0.22
CA TRP A 71 4.83 -3.19 -1.05
C TRP A 71 3.82 -3.10 -2.19
N VAL A 72 4.26 -2.52 -3.30
CA VAL A 72 3.45 -2.40 -4.50
C VAL A 72 3.62 -3.65 -5.35
N PHE A 73 2.52 -4.10 -5.93
CA PHE A 73 2.50 -5.10 -6.98
C PHE A 73 1.70 -4.54 -8.15
N VAL A 74 2.30 -4.55 -9.34
CA VAL A 74 1.63 -4.08 -10.57
C VAL A 74 1.70 -5.17 -11.63
N THR A 75 0.63 -5.28 -12.40
CA THR A 75 0.52 -6.14 -13.57
C THR A 75 0.28 -5.26 -14.79
N PHE A 76 1.12 -5.42 -15.80
CA PHE A 76 1.03 -4.71 -17.07
C PHE A 76 0.08 -5.45 -18.03
N ASP A 77 -0.41 -4.73 -19.05
CA ASP A 77 -1.30 -5.31 -20.08
C ASP A 77 -0.67 -6.47 -20.87
N ASP A 78 0.66 -6.58 -20.86
CA ASP A 78 1.41 -7.68 -21.46
C ASP A 78 1.67 -8.86 -20.52
N GLU A 79 0.88 -8.97 -19.45
CA GLU A 79 0.92 -10.01 -18.42
C GLU A 79 2.21 -10.03 -17.57
N ARG A 80 3.14 -9.09 -17.78
CA ARG A 80 4.32 -8.96 -16.92
C ARG A 80 3.91 -8.35 -15.58
N SER A 81 4.64 -8.71 -14.53
CA SER A 81 4.46 -8.13 -13.20
C SER A 81 5.74 -7.47 -12.71
N ALA A 82 5.58 -6.36 -12.00
CA ALA A 82 6.66 -5.74 -11.24
C ALA A 82 6.27 -5.60 -9.77
N PHE A 83 7.27 -5.75 -8.91
CA PHE A 83 7.14 -5.67 -7.46
C PHE A 83 8.04 -4.57 -6.94
N GLY A 84 7.48 -3.70 -6.10
CA GLY A 84 8.23 -2.66 -5.41
C GLY A 84 8.92 -3.20 -4.15
N ASP A 85 9.82 -2.38 -3.60
CA ASP A 85 10.46 -2.64 -2.32
C ASP A 85 9.44 -2.65 -1.17
N ALA A 86 9.66 -3.53 -0.20
CA ALA A 86 8.84 -3.60 0.99
C ALA A 86 9.26 -2.55 2.01
N VAL A 87 8.33 -1.66 2.36
CA VAL A 87 8.52 -0.64 3.38
C VAL A 87 7.89 -1.12 4.67
N LYS A 88 8.63 -1.00 5.78
CA LYS A 88 8.17 -1.36 7.11
C LYS A 88 7.68 -0.12 7.85
N ILE A 89 6.42 -0.10 8.27
CA ILE A 89 5.81 1.02 9.00
C ILE A 89 5.25 0.52 10.33
N PHE A 90 5.47 1.29 11.39
CA PHE A 90 4.91 0.98 12.71
C PHE A 90 3.54 1.66 12.86
N VAL A 91 2.51 0.84 13.05
CA VAL A 91 1.14 1.26 13.32
C VAL A 91 0.91 1.24 14.83
N LYS A 92 0.48 2.36 15.39
CA LYS A 92 0.28 2.56 16.83
C LYS A 92 -1.19 2.41 17.21
N GLU A 93 -1.46 2.12 18.48
CA GLU A 93 -2.80 2.31 19.02
C GLU A 93 -3.09 3.81 19.19
N GLU A 94 -4.35 4.22 19.03
CA GLU A 94 -4.75 5.59 19.34
C GLU A 94 -4.44 5.90 20.81
N GLY A 95 -3.71 6.99 21.06
CA GLY A 95 -3.38 7.45 22.42
C GLY A 95 -2.18 6.76 23.09
N ARG A 96 -1.38 5.95 22.36
CA ARG A 96 -0.16 5.30 22.87
C ARG A 96 1.06 5.42 21.95
#